data_AF-A0A4Y7ZY57-F1
#
_entry.id   AF-A0A4Y7ZY57-F1
#
_cell.length_a   1.000
_cell.length_b   1.000
_cell.length_c   1.000
_cell.angle_alpha   90.00
_cell.angle_beta   90.00
_cell.angle_gamma   90.00
#
_symmetry.space_group_name_H-M   'P 1'
#
loop_
_entity.id
_entity.type
_entity.pdbx_description
1 polymer ?
#
loop_
_entity_poly.entity_id
_entity_poly.type
_entity_poly.pdbx_seq_one_letter_code
_entity_poly.pdbx_strand_id
1 'polypeptide(L)'
;MIVLDEIVKILTFYHGENNFNMNPLVPREIEHYARAVLDIPDDEYVLAAMRTSFTKFHRGIVIGRDGIYWQNDIKVETSVNFLTWRQMSEQKSSFRARRTTVELGNGAVFDNTGSLNKTSVMINILDLLIDKYEEQETDRDGFVFDGLDLSELMRSVPENKAELKAESAESAAAASTVSFFSIIVSLFNGSLFRKSETK
;
A
#
# COMPACT_ATOMS: atom_id res chain seq x y z
N MET A 1 -13.42 16.00 1.71
CA MET A 1 -12.39 15.47 0.79
C MET A 1 -12.84 14.08 0.44
N ILE A 2 -12.86 13.72 -0.83
CA ILE A 2 -13.42 12.45 -1.29
C ILE A 2 -12.42 11.34 -0.92
N VAL A 3 -12.90 10.28 -0.28
CA VAL A 3 -12.04 9.18 0.22
C VAL A 3 -11.31 8.47 -0.93
N LEU A 4 -11.97 8.34 -2.09
CA LEU A 4 -11.36 7.80 -3.30
C LEU A 4 -10.13 8.61 -3.73
N ASP A 5 -10.15 9.94 -3.65
CA ASP A 5 -9.01 10.78 -4.02
C ASP A 5 -7.80 10.53 -3.12
N GLU A 6 -8.04 10.32 -1.82
CA GLU A 6 -6.96 10.03 -0.87
C GLU A 6 -6.36 8.65 -1.10
N ILE A 7 -7.20 7.64 -1.32
CA ILE A 7 -6.76 6.29 -1.68
C ILE A 7 -5.91 6.33 -2.96
N VAL A 8 -6.39 7.03 -3.99
CA VAL A 8 -5.66 7.18 -5.25
C VAL A 8 -4.34 7.91 -5.03
N LYS A 9 -4.29 8.98 -4.22
CA LYS A 9 -3.04 9.67 -3.86
C LYS A 9 -2.05 8.74 -3.15
N ILE A 10 -2.50 7.98 -2.16
CA ILE A 10 -1.67 6.99 -1.44
C ILE A 10 -1.07 6.02 -2.44
N LEU A 11 -1.92 5.38 -3.25
CA LEU A 11 -1.47 4.38 -4.21
C LEU A 11 -0.53 5.02 -5.27
N THR A 12 -0.79 6.28 -5.68
CA THR A 12 -0.02 6.99 -6.72
C THR A 12 1.42 7.19 -6.29
N PHE A 13 1.63 7.49 -5.00
CA PHE A 13 2.96 7.63 -4.44
C PHE A 13 3.82 6.38 -4.64
N TYR A 14 3.19 5.20 -4.64
CA TYR A 14 3.86 3.90 -4.85
C TYR A 14 3.79 3.41 -6.30
N HIS A 15 3.17 4.17 -7.21
CA HIS A 15 3.03 3.80 -8.61
C HIS A 15 4.37 3.85 -9.36
N GLY A 16 4.61 2.86 -10.22
CA GLY A 16 5.78 2.83 -11.10
C GLY A 16 7.09 2.43 -10.40
N GLU A 17 7.09 2.30 -9.08
CA GLU A 17 8.07 1.48 -8.39
C GLU A 17 7.65 0.01 -8.52
N ASN A 18 8.58 -0.84 -8.96
CA ASN A 18 8.62 -2.24 -8.51
C ASN A 18 7.37 -3.09 -8.79
N ASN A 19 6.75 -2.92 -9.96
CA ASN A 19 5.59 -3.68 -10.45
C ASN A 19 4.21 -3.34 -9.83
N PHE A 20 4.07 -2.21 -9.16
CA PHE A 20 2.79 -1.71 -8.66
C PHE A 20 2.05 -0.90 -9.75
N ASN A 21 0.95 -1.45 -10.26
CA ASN A 21 0.09 -0.81 -11.26
C ASN A 21 -1.23 -0.41 -10.59
N MET A 22 -1.76 0.77 -10.86
CA MET A 22 -2.97 1.28 -10.19
C MET A 22 -4.05 1.62 -11.20
N ASN A 23 -5.32 1.42 -10.94
CA ASN A 23 -6.42 1.87 -11.81
C ASN A 23 -6.52 3.41 -11.78
N PRO A 24 -6.80 4.06 -12.93
CA PRO A 24 -7.09 3.49 -14.26
C PRO A 24 -5.89 3.03 -15.09
N LEU A 25 -4.72 2.97 -14.49
CA LEU A 25 -3.46 2.47 -15.05
C LEU A 25 -3.16 1.00 -14.67
N VAL A 26 -4.10 0.18 -14.20
CA VAL A 26 -3.92 -1.28 -14.27
C VAL A 26 -4.14 -1.58 -15.75
N PRO A 27 -3.10 -1.96 -16.51
CA PRO A 27 -3.31 -2.32 -17.90
C PRO A 27 -4.40 -3.39 -17.96
N ARG A 28 -5.35 -3.27 -18.90
CA ARG A 28 -6.46 -4.22 -19.04
C ARG A 28 -5.99 -5.68 -19.06
N GLU A 29 -4.81 -5.92 -19.60
CA GLU A 29 -4.17 -7.23 -19.62
C GLU A 29 -3.77 -7.72 -18.20
N ILE A 30 -3.25 -6.84 -17.34
CA ILE A 30 -2.92 -7.18 -15.94
C ILE A 30 -4.18 -7.45 -15.15
N GLU A 31 -5.22 -6.62 -15.28
CA GLU A 31 -6.50 -6.86 -14.61
C GLU A 31 -7.15 -8.16 -15.10
N HIS A 32 -7.15 -8.40 -16.42
CA HIS A 32 -7.67 -9.64 -17.01
C HIS A 32 -6.97 -10.88 -16.45
N TYR A 33 -5.63 -10.89 -16.41
CA TYR A 33 -4.90 -12.03 -15.83
C TYR A 33 -5.08 -12.13 -14.31
N ALA A 34 -5.16 -11.01 -13.59
CA ALA A 34 -5.43 -11.04 -12.16
C ALA A 34 -6.80 -11.66 -11.86
N ARG A 35 -7.86 -11.25 -12.56
CA ARG A 35 -9.20 -11.85 -12.44
C ARG A 35 -9.28 -13.30 -12.91
N ALA A 36 -8.42 -13.71 -13.85
CA ALA A 36 -8.36 -15.10 -14.31
C ALA A 36 -7.65 -16.03 -13.31
N VAL A 37 -6.83 -15.48 -12.42
CA VAL A 37 -5.95 -16.22 -11.50
C VAL A 37 -6.42 -16.12 -10.05
N LEU A 38 -7.02 -14.99 -9.69
CA LEU A 38 -7.56 -14.69 -8.38
C LEU A 38 -9.08 -14.74 -8.42
N ASP A 39 -9.70 -15.22 -7.35
CA ASP A 39 -11.16 -15.27 -7.18
C ASP A 39 -11.74 -13.86 -6.89
N ILE A 40 -11.51 -12.91 -7.80
CA ILE A 40 -11.99 -11.52 -7.70
C ILE A 40 -13.40 -11.44 -8.30
N PRO A 41 -14.41 -10.92 -7.57
CA PRO A 41 -15.76 -10.73 -8.09
C PRO A 41 -15.81 -9.81 -9.32
N ASP A 42 -16.69 -10.10 -10.28
CA ASP A 42 -16.83 -9.31 -11.52
C ASP A 42 -17.21 -7.84 -11.28
N ASP A 43 -17.94 -7.57 -10.20
CA ASP A 43 -18.37 -6.24 -9.77
C ASP A 43 -17.38 -5.53 -8.84
N GLU A 44 -16.26 -6.18 -8.50
CA GLU A 44 -15.18 -5.59 -7.72
C GLU A 44 -14.49 -4.47 -8.51
N TYR A 45 -14.22 -3.36 -7.84
CA TYR A 45 -13.48 -2.26 -8.41
C TYR A 45 -12.00 -2.39 -8.05
N VAL A 46 -11.18 -2.81 -9.02
CA VAL A 46 -9.73 -2.96 -8.83
C VAL A 46 -9.10 -1.57 -8.76
N LEU A 47 -8.51 -1.23 -7.61
CA LEU A 47 -7.81 0.03 -7.36
C LEU A 47 -6.32 -0.07 -7.70
N ALA A 48 -5.69 -1.22 -7.39
CA ALA A 48 -4.31 -1.49 -7.74
C ALA A 48 -4.01 -2.99 -7.85
N ALA A 49 -2.93 -3.31 -8.53
CA ALA A 49 -2.42 -4.66 -8.72
C ALA A 49 -0.88 -4.63 -8.68
N MET A 50 -0.31 -5.44 -7.81
CA MET A 50 1.13 -5.67 -7.73
C MET A 50 1.43 -7.11 -8.09
N ARG A 51 2.19 -7.32 -9.17
CA ARG A 51 2.71 -8.64 -9.52
C ARG A 51 4.01 -8.93 -8.76
N THR A 52 4.17 -10.17 -8.33
CA THR A 52 5.43 -10.68 -7.76
C THR A 52 6.22 -11.53 -8.76
N SER A 53 5.67 -11.73 -9.97
CA SER A 53 6.29 -12.40 -11.11
C SER A 53 6.88 -11.42 -12.14
N PHE A 54 7.92 -11.87 -12.86
CA PHE A 54 8.63 -11.07 -13.86
C PHE A 54 7.91 -10.91 -15.21
N THR A 55 6.91 -11.75 -15.51
CA THR A 55 6.22 -11.80 -16.81
C THR A 55 4.76 -11.34 -16.67
N LYS A 56 3.82 -12.30 -16.68
CA LYS A 56 2.37 -12.08 -16.53
C LYS A 56 1.96 -12.16 -15.06
N PHE A 57 0.77 -11.63 -14.75
CA PHE A 57 0.18 -11.72 -13.41
C PHE A 57 -0.22 -13.17 -13.10
N HIS A 58 0.72 -13.94 -12.57
CA HIS A 58 0.50 -15.31 -12.08
C HIS A 58 0.45 -15.38 -10.56
N ARG A 59 1.07 -14.39 -9.91
CA ARG A 59 1.17 -14.24 -8.46
C ARG A 59 1.27 -12.77 -8.16
N GLY A 60 0.70 -12.39 -7.03
CA GLY A 60 0.63 -11.00 -6.65
C GLY A 60 -0.54 -10.72 -5.73
N ILE A 61 -0.76 -9.43 -5.51
CA ILE A 61 -1.84 -8.90 -4.70
C ILE A 61 -2.61 -7.88 -5.53
N VAL A 62 -3.92 -7.94 -5.43
CA VAL A 62 -4.86 -6.95 -5.95
C VAL A 62 -5.48 -6.23 -4.76
N ILE A 63 -5.52 -4.91 -4.86
CA ILE A 63 -6.21 -4.01 -3.95
C ILE A 63 -7.50 -3.60 -4.64
N GLY A 64 -8.63 -4.02 -4.09
CA GLY A 64 -9.98 -3.71 -4.57
C GLY A 64 -10.72 -2.76 -3.62
N ARG A 65 -11.95 -2.42 -3.99
CA ARG A 65 -12.89 -1.67 -3.14
C ARG A 65 -13.26 -2.49 -1.91
N ASP A 66 -13.53 -3.79 -2.07
CA ASP A 66 -14.05 -4.59 -0.96
C ASP A 66 -12.96 -5.20 -0.08
N GLY A 67 -11.74 -5.33 -0.61
CA GLY A 67 -10.61 -5.85 0.15
C GLY A 67 -9.36 -6.07 -0.69
N ILE A 68 -8.49 -6.95 -0.21
CA ILE A 68 -7.30 -7.41 -0.93
C ILE A 68 -7.43 -8.88 -1.32
N TYR A 69 -6.94 -9.22 -2.50
CA TYR A 69 -6.95 -10.56 -3.07
C TYR A 69 -5.54 -10.95 -3.45
N TRP A 70 -5.10 -12.16 -3.14
CA TRP A 70 -3.78 -12.63 -3.54
C TRP A 70 -3.73 -14.12 -3.80
N GLN A 71 -2.65 -14.56 -4.43
CA GLN A 71 -2.36 -15.98 -4.56
C GLN A 71 -0.85 -16.20 -4.45
N ASN A 72 -0.49 -17.21 -3.67
CA ASN A 72 0.88 -17.59 -3.42
C ASN A 72 1.34 -18.76 -4.29
N ASP A 73 2.65 -19.01 -4.29
CA ASP A 73 3.21 -20.31 -4.70
C ASP A 73 2.70 -21.43 -3.76
N ILE A 74 2.62 -22.65 -4.27
CA ILE A 74 2.29 -23.87 -3.50
C ILE A 74 3.21 -24.09 -2.29
N LYS A 75 4.39 -23.45 -2.28
CA LYS A 75 5.38 -23.54 -1.20
C LYS A 75 5.09 -22.62 -0.01
N VAL A 76 4.18 -21.65 -0.14
CA VAL A 76 3.83 -20.73 0.95
C VAL A 76 2.45 -21.10 1.46
N GLU A 77 2.42 -21.67 2.66
CA GLU A 77 1.17 -22.03 3.33
C GLU A 77 0.41 -20.76 3.72
N THR A 78 -0.84 -20.67 3.25
CA THR A 78 -1.80 -19.67 3.69
C THR A 78 -3.19 -20.30 3.67
N SER A 79 -3.99 -20.00 4.69
CA SER A 79 -5.36 -20.55 4.82
C SER A 79 -6.42 -19.63 4.22
N VAL A 80 -6.04 -18.40 3.87
CA VAL A 80 -6.93 -17.34 3.40
C VAL A 80 -6.19 -16.58 2.29
N ASN A 81 -6.90 -16.24 1.22
CA ASN A 81 -6.34 -15.54 0.04
C ASN A 81 -7.11 -14.24 -0.27
N PHE A 82 -8.02 -13.85 0.61
CA PHE A 82 -8.84 -12.66 0.53
C PHE A 82 -9.11 -12.11 1.92
N LEU A 83 -9.00 -10.80 2.10
CA LEU A 83 -9.39 -10.12 3.34
C LEU A 83 -10.14 -8.85 3.00
N THR A 84 -11.27 -8.64 3.67
CA THR A 84 -12.00 -7.37 3.58
C THR A 84 -11.24 -6.25 4.31
N TRP A 85 -11.57 -5.00 4.00
CA TRP A 85 -10.99 -3.85 4.72
C TRP A 85 -11.34 -3.87 6.21
N ARG A 86 -12.55 -4.27 6.57
CA ARG A 86 -12.94 -4.51 7.97
C ARG A 86 -12.02 -5.51 8.67
N GLN A 87 -11.85 -6.69 8.09
CA GLN A 87 -11.02 -7.74 8.69
C GLN A 87 -9.58 -7.28 8.86
N MET A 88 -9.05 -6.56 7.86
CA MET A 88 -7.69 -5.99 7.94
C MET A 88 -7.55 -4.96 9.06
N SER A 89 -8.53 -4.06 9.24
CA SER A 89 -8.56 -3.10 10.34
C SER A 89 -8.52 -3.80 11.71
N GLU A 90 -9.37 -4.81 11.91
CA GLU A 90 -9.47 -5.56 13.17
C GLU A 90 -8.16 -6.27 13.55
N GLN A 91 -7.40 -6.74 12.54
CA GLN A 91 -6.19 -7.52 12.75
C GLN A 91 -4.89 -6.76 12.45
N LYS A 92 -4.95 -5.44 12.19
CA LYS A 92 -3.80 -4.57 11.86
C LYS A 92 -2.61 -4.75 12.81
N SER A 93 -2.88 -4.88 14.10
CA SER A 93 -1.86 -5.11 15.14
C SER A 93 -1.06 -6.42 14.99
N SER A 94 -1.57 -7.35 14.20
CA SER A 94 -0.95 -8.65 13.91
C SER A 94 -0.07 -8.64 12.66
N PHE A 95 -0.01 -7.54 11.91
CA PHE A 95 0.77 -7.47 10.68
C PHE A 95 2.28 -7.60 10.95
N ARG A 96 2.96 -8.51 10.25
CA ARG A 96 4.42 -8.70 10.41
C ARG A 96 5.10 -8.81 9.05
N ALA A 97 6.11 -7.97 8.85
CA ALA A 97 7.00 -8.09 7.72
C ALA A 97 8.03 -9.18 8.00
N ARG A 98 8.10 -10.19 7.14
CA ARG A 98 9.20 -11.15 7.09
C ARG A 98 10.12 -10.82 5.93
N ARG A 99 11.16 -11.63 5.75
CA ARG A 99 12.14 -11.43 4.68
C ARG A 99 11.48 -11.45 3.29
N THR A 100 10.55 -12.37 3.06
CA THR A 100 9.91 -12.59 1.75
C THR A 100 8.40 -12.66 1.83
N THR A 101 7.81 -12.65 3.02
CA THR A 101 6.35 -12.74 3.20
C THR A 101 5.83 -11.60 4.06
N VAL A 102 4.54 -11.31 3.92
CA VAL A 102 3.79 -10.42 4.80
C VAL A 102 2.76 -11.26 5.52
N GLU A 103 2.85 -11.36 6.83
CA GLU A 103 1.83 -12.00 7.66
C GLU A 103 0.77 -10.96 7.99
N LEU A 104 -0.49 -11.27 7.68
CA LEU A 104 -1.64 -10.39 7.87
C LEU A 104 -2.53 -10.84 9.05
N GLY A 105 -2.08 -11.82 9.83
CA GLY A 105 -2.86 -12.40 10.94
C GLY A 105 -3.75 -13.58 10.49
N ASN A 106 -4.19 -14.39 11.45
CA ASN A 106 -5.17 -15.48 11.24
C ASN A 106 -4.87 -16.43 10.05
N GLY A 107 -3.60 -16.71 9.79
CA GLY A 107 -3.17 -17.60 8.69
C GLY A 107 -3.19 -16.96 7.28
N ALA A 108 -3.53 -15.67 7.18
CA ALA A 108 -3.35 -14.88 5.97
C ALA A 108 -1.88 -14.50 5.81
N VAL A 109 -1.27 -14.98 4.74
CA VAL A 109 0.14 -14.76 4.43
C VAL A 109 0.24 -14.44 2.95
N PHE A 110 0.87 -13.32 2.62
CA PHE A 110 1.16 -12.92 1.24
C PHE A 110 2.64 -13.19 0.92
N ASP A 111 2.89 -13.91 -0.17
CA ASP A 111 4.23 -14.14 -0.71
C ASP A 111 4.69 -12.95 -1.56
N ASN A 112 5.68 -12.23 -1.05
CA ASN A 112 6.31 -11.09 -1.71
C ASN A 112 7.61 -11.48 -2.43
N THR A 113 7.90 -12.78 -2.58
CA THR A 113 9.07 -13.28 -3.32
C THR A 113 9.02 -12.83 -4.78
N GLY A 114 10.11 -12.24 -5.28
CA GLY A 114 10.18 -11.72 -6.65
C GLY A 114 9.61 -10.31 -6.81
N SER A 115 8.97 -9.76 -5.76
CA SER A 115 8.70 -8.34 -5.68
C SER A 115 10.00 -7.55 -5.53
N LEU A 116 10.05 -6.40 -6.18
CA LEU A 116 11.12 -5.42 -5.95
C LEU A 116 10.81 -4.54 -4.72
N ASN A 117 9.58 -4.59 -4.20
CA ASN A 117 9.20 -3.90 -2.96
C ASN A 117 9.59 -4.71 -1.73
N LYS A 118 10.10 -4.03 -0.70
CA LYS A 118 10.26 -4.65 0.62
C LYS A 118 8.89 -4.96 1.22
N THR A 119 8.81 -6.02 2.01
CA THR A 119 7.59 -6.41 2.74
C THR A 119 7.08 -5.29 3.67
N SER A 120 7.97 -4.45 4.20
CA SER A 120 7.60 -3.26 4.98
C SER A 120 6.85 -2.20 4.17
N VAL A 121 7.14 -2.06 2.87
CA VAL A 121 6.43 -1.11 2.00
C VAL A 121 4.98 -1.55 1.85
N MET A 122 4.74 -2.85 1.69
CA MET A 122 3.39 -3.40 1.62
C MET A 122 2.60 -3.14 2.90
N ILE A 123 3.22 -3.35 4.07
CA ILE A 123 2.56 -3.02 5.34
C ILE A 123 2.22 -1.54 5.41
N ASN A 124 3.15 -0.65 5.05
CA ASN A 124 2.89 0.79 5.08
C ASN A 124 1.73 1.19 4.15
N ILE A 125 1.66 0.62 2.94
CA ILE A 125 0.54 0.88 2.01
C ILE A 125 -0.76 0.42 2.66
N LEU A 126 -0.81 -0.80 3.19
CA LEU A 126 -2.02 -1.34 3.82
C LEU A 126 -2.42 -0.53 5.05
N ASP A 127 -1.47 -0.11 5.89
CA ASP A 127 -1.74 0.72 7.07
C ASP A 127 -2.40 2.05 6.68
N LEU A 128 -1.85 2.74 5.66
CA LEU A 128 -2.42 3.99 5.16
C LEU A 128 -3.82 3.80 4.58
N LEU A 129 -4.06 2.70 3.86
CA LEU A 129 -5.37 2.40 3.29
C LEU A 129 -6.39 2.00 4.38
N ILE A 130 -5.95 1.28 5.41
CA ILE A 130 -6.77 0.94 6.58
C ILE A 130 -7.15 2.20 7.34
N ASP A 131 -6.23 3.16 7.54
CA ASP A 131 -6.54 4.43 8.17
C ASP A 131 -7.67 5.15 7.40
N LYS A 132 -7.61 5.15 6.06
CA LYS A 132 -8.68 5.70 5.20
C LYS A 132 -9.98 4.92 5.24
N TYR A 133 -9.92 3.63 5.50
CA TYR A 133 -11.11 2.82 5.72
C TYR A 133 -11.77 3.17 7.06
N GLU A 134 -10.99 3.28 8.13
CA GLU A 134 -11.47 3.59 9.47
C GLU A 134 -12.09 5.00 9.56
N GLU A 135 -11.56 5.97 8.81
CA GLU A 135 -12.10 7.33 8.71
C GLU A 135 -13.52 7.40 8.10
N GLN A 136 -13.97 6.37 7.37
CA GLN A 136 -15.30 6.38 6.72
C GLN A 136 -16.47 6.13 7.69
N GLU A 137 -16.19 5.72 8.93
CA GLU A 137 -17.19 5.38 9.96
C GLU A 137 -18.34 4.52 9.40
N THR A 138 -17.99 3.47 8.65
CA THR A 138 -18.95 2.64 7.91
C THR A 138 -19.12 1.24 8.49
N ASP A 139 -20.35 0.73 8.43
CA ASP A 139 -20.68 -0.66 8.76
C ASP A 139 -20.52 -1.63 7.56
N ARG A 140 -19.85 -1.19 6.49
CA ARG A 140 -19.54 -2.06 5.35
C ARG A 140 -18.19 -2.74 5.52
N ASP A 141 -18.02 -3.87 4.83
CA ASP A 141 -16.76 -4.61 4.85
C ASP A 141 -15.66 -3.94 4.00
N GLY A 142 -16.04 -3.02 3.11
CA GLY A 142 -15.17 -2.34 2.17
C GLY A 142 -15.43 -0.85 2.01
N PHE A 143 -14.65 -0.23 1.12
CA PHE A 143 -14.72 1.20 0.85
C PHE A 143 -16.06 1.62 0.23
N VAL A 144 -16.52 2.82 0.62
CA VAL A 144 -17.68 3.47 0.05
C VAL A 144 -17.23 4.65 -0.81
N PHE A 145 -17.56 4.58 -2.10
CA PHE A 145 -17.32 5.67 -3.05
C PHE A 145 -18.67 6.23 -3.50
N ASP A 146 -18.79 7.55 -3.61
CA ASP A 146 -19.98 8.15 -4.18
C ASP A 146 -20.00 7.89 -5.70
N GLY A 147 -21.18 7.69 -6.29
CA GLY A 147 -21.30 7.31 -7.71
C GLY A 147 -20.75 8.35 -8.71
N LEU A 148 -20.62 9.60 -8.27
CA LEU A 148 -19.96 10.68 -9.03
C LEU A 148 -18.43 10.53 -8.99
N ASP A 149 -17.87 10.10 -7.85
CA ASP A 149 -16.42 9.97 -7.63
C ASP A 149 -15.78 8.94 -8.57
N LEU A 150 -16.44 7.80 -8.75
CA LEU A 150 -16.01 6.74 -9.69
C LEU A 150 -15.97 7.25 -11.14
N SER A 151 -16.97 8.06 -11.52
CA SER A 151 -17.08 8.60 -12.88
C SER A 151 -16.07 9.72 -13.15
N GLU A 152 -15.72 10.49 -12.11
CA GLU A 152 -14.75 11.57 -12.17
C GLU A 152 -13.31 11.03 -12.13
N LEU A 153 -13.03 9.97 -11.37
CA LEU A 153 -11.74 9.27 -11.37
C LEU A 153 -11.37 8.72 -12.76
N MET A 154 -12.35 8.20 -13.50
CA MET A 154 -12.15 7.79 -14.90
C MET A 154 -11.79 8.95 -15.83
N ARG A 155 -12.05 10.21 -15.43
CA ARG A 155 -11.83 11.44 -16.22
C ARG A 155 -10.65 12.29 -15.75
N SER A 156 -10.29 12.27 -14.45
CA SER A 156 -9.30 13.16 -13.83
C SER A 156 -7.87 12.62 -13.83
N VAL A 157 -7.63 11.52 -14.55
CA VAL A 157 -6.33 10.86 -14.68
C VAL A 157 -5.29 11.86 -15.18
N PRO A 158 -4.26 12.19 -14.38
CA PRO A 158 -3.20 13.06 -14.83
C PRO A 158 -2.39 12.34 -15.91
N GLU A 159 -2.38 12.87 -17.14
CA GLU A 159 -1.48 12.40 -18.20
C GLU A 159 0.01 12.64 -17.85
N ASN A 160 0.28 13.44 -16.81
CA ASN A 160 1.60 13.97 -16.46
C ASN A 160 2.21 13.32 -15.19
N LYS A 161 2.40 12.00 -15.25
CA LYS A 161 3.09 11.13 -14.26
C LYS A 161 4.41 11.69 -13.70
N ALA A 162 5.11 12.56 -14.42
CA ALA A 162 6.39 13.13 -14.02
C ALA A 162 6.28 14.27 -13.01
N GLU A 163 5.23 15.10 -13.07
CA GLU A 163 5.06 16.27 -12.20
C GLU A 163 4.68 15.86 -10.77
N LEU A 164 3.76 14.91 -10.63
CA LEU A 164 3.34 14.40 -9.31
C LEU A 164 4.47 13.69 -8.55
N LYS A 165 5.40 13.06 -9.28
CA LYS A 165 6.61 12.44 -8.71
C LYS A 165 7.62 13.50 -8.25
N ALA A 166 7.69 14.65 -8.93
CA ALA A 166 8.55 15.76 -8.53
C ALA A 166 8.00 16.48 -7.29
N GLU A 167 6.69 16.79 -7.25
CA GLU A 167 6.04 17.45 -6.12
C GLU A 167 6.10 16.61 -4.82
N SER A 168 5.96 15.29 -4.95
CA SER A 168 6.06 14.36 -3.81
C SER A 168 7.50 14.20 -3.31
N ALA A 169 8.49 14.20 -4.22
CA ALA A 169 9.90 14.15 -3.87
C ALA A 169 10.36 15.45 -3.17
N GLU A 170 9.85 16.60 -3.60
CA GLU A 170 10.11 17.89 -2.95
C GLU A 170 9.48 17.97 -1.54
N SER A 171 8.25 17.47 -1.36
CA SER A 171 7.62 17.39 -0.04
C SER A 171 8.34 16.43 0.92
N ALA A 172 8.84 15.29 0.42
CA ALA A 172 9.62 14.34 1.21
C ALA A 172 11.03 14.88 1.55
N ALA A 173 11.65 15.64 0.64
CA ALA A 173 12.91 16.33 0.88
C ALA A 173 12.78 17.43 1.94
N ALA A 174 11.66 18.16 1.96
CA ALA A 174 11.36 19.18 2.97
C ALA A 174 11.10 18.58 4.37
N ALA A 175 10.46 17.42 4.46
CA ALA A 175 10.23 16.74 5.75
C ALA A 175 11.51 16.11 6.34
N SER A 176 12.40 15.59 5.49
CA SER A 176 13.66 14.96 5.92
C SER A 176 14.74 15.96 6.37
N THR A 177 14.73 17.20 5.84
CA THR A 177 15.64 18.27 6.29
C THR A 177 15.35 18.76 7.70
N VAL A 178 14.07 18.81 8.11
CA VAL A 178 13.67 19.19 9.48
C VAL A 178 14.03 18.10 10.50
N SER A 179 13.94 16.82 10.11
CA SER A 179 14.26 15.68 10.98
C SER A 179 15.76 15.50 11.20
N PHE A 180 16.60 15.67 10.17
CA PHE A 180 18.06 15.52 10.33
C PHE A 180 18.70 16.66 11.14
N PHE A 181 18.27 17.91 10.96
CA PHE A 181 18.82 19.04 11.73
C PHE A 181 18.46 18.95 13.22
N SER A 182 17.25 18.50 13.56
CA SER A 182 16.84 18.34 14.96
C SER A 182 17.56 17.18 15.65
N ILE A 183 17.83 16.09 14.94
CA ILE A 183 18.63 14.95 15.45
C ILE A 183 20.09 15.36 15.67
N ILE A 184 20.73 16.06 14.72
CA ILE A 184 22.12 16.51 14.85
C ILE A 184 22.27 17.51 16.02
N VAL A 185 21.33 18.45 16.17
CA VAL A 185 21.36 19.40 17.30
C VAL A 185 21.18 18.69 18.66
N SER A 186 20.36 17.65 18.75
CA SER A 186 20.23 16.86 19.99
C SER A 186 21.49 16.03 20.30
N LEU A 187 22.20 15.55 19.29
CA LEU A 187 23.42 14.75 19.44
C LEU A 187 24.62 15.62 19.86
N PHE A 188 24.72 16.85 19.36
CA PHE A 188 25.79 17.78 19.74
C PHE A 188 25.60 18.40 21.13
N ASN A 189 24.35 18.62 21.58
CA ASN A 189 24.10 19.13 22.93
C ASN A 189 24.18 18.06 24.03
N GLY A 190 24.15 16.77 23.68
CA GLY A 190 24.21 15.66 24.64
C GLY A 190 25.61 15.25 25.09
N SER A 191 26.69 15.65 24.39
CA SER A 191 28.06 15.18 24.69
C SER A 191 28.93 16.17 25.46
N LEU A 192 28.40 17.33 25.88
CA LEU A 192 29.17 18.39 26.54
C LEU A 192 28.96 18.49 28.06
N PHE A 193 28.15 17.64 28.68
CA PHE A 193 27.97 17.59 30.14
C PHE A 193 28.21 16.20 30.73
N ARG A 194 29.46 15.71 30.65
CA ARG A 194 29.92 14.67 31.59
C ARG A 194 31.44 14.63 31.73
N LYS A 195 31.98 15.53 32.56
CA LYS A 195 33.05 15.31 33.57
C LYS A 195 33.83 16.60 33.85
N SER A 196 33.64 17.17 35.04
CA SER A 196 34.72 17.44 36.00
C SER A 196 34.14 18.01 37.31
N GLU A 197 33.67 17.11 38.18
CA GLU A 197 33.73 17.34 39.63
C GLU A 197 34.80 16.41 40.20
N THR A 198 35.46 16.84 41.27
CA THR A 198 36.75 16.42 41.86
C THR A 198 37.95 17.09 41.16
N LYS A 199 38.77 17.92 41.83
CA LYS A 199 39.11 18.02 43.25
C LYS A 199 39.54 19.45 43.59
#